data_AF-A0A935Y567-F1
#
_entry.id   AF-A0A935Y567-F1
#
_cell.length_a   1.000
_cell.length_b   1.000
_cell.length_c   1.000
_cell.angle_alpha   90.00
_cell.angle_beta   90.00
_cell.angle_gamma   90.00
#
_symmetry.space_group_name_H-M   'P 1'
#
loop_
_entity.id
_entity.type
_entity.pdbx_description
1 polymer ?
#
loop_
_entity_poly.entity_id
_entity_poly.type
_entity_poly.pdbx_seq_one_letter_code
_entity_poly.pdbx_strand_id
1 'polypeptide(L)'
;MSFEAAVRKYSDKKSESFTNGGRLLNPKSGNYFFETGDLDPDVYFAIDNLKVGEISDPVTSSESDGQKYFRLFKLTSRSAPHKANLKQDYAKIQTAAKELKKSEKFNSWLIQELPKVYTDIDEDVLTICPNLEKYKQKTTYSLILLFESVSQFSIVLYSA
;
A
#
# COMPACT_ATOMS: atom_id res chain seq x y z
N MET A 1 16.60 -10.43 -36.39
CA MET A 1 15.22 -10.49 -35.84
C MET A 1 15.18 -9.63 -34.59
N SER A 2 14.15 -8.80 -34.37
CA SER A 2 14.05 -7.99 -33.14
C SER A 2 13.52 -8.83 -31.97
N PHE A 3 13.81 -8.42 -30.73
CA PHE A 3 13.30 -9.10 -29.53
C PHE A 3 11.77 -9.12 -29.51
N GLU A 4 11.12 -8.00 -29.83
CA GLU A 4 9.66 -7.92 -29.95
C GLU A 4 9.10 -8.89 -30.99
N ALA A 5 9.74 -9.02 -32.16
CA ALA A 5 9.31 -9.97 -33.18
C ALA A 5 9.48 -11.42 -32.70
N ALA A 6 10.54 -11.72 -31.96
CA ALA A 6 10.75 -13.03 -31.35
C ALA A 6 9.68 -13.33 -30.28
N VAL A 7 9.34 -12.36 -29.43
CA VAL A 7 8.26 -12.50 -28.44
C VAL A 7 6.94 -12.86 -29.15
N ARG A 8 6.52 -12.10 -30.16
CA ARG A 8 5.27 -12.39 -30.89
C ARG A 8 5.26 -13.77 -31.57
N LYS A 9 6.43 -14.30 -31.93
CA LYS A 9 6.56 -15.57 -32.64
C LYS A 9 6.69 -16.78 -31.71
N TYR A 10 7.38 -16.63 -30.58
CA TYR A 10 7.82 -17.76 -29.75
C TYR A 10 7.33 -17.71 -28.29
N SER A 11 6.85 -16.57 -27.80
CA SER A 11 6.37 -16.50 -26.40
C SER A 11 4.97 -17.07 -26.24
N ASP A 12 4.64 -17.47 -25.02
CA ASP A 12 3.30 -17.94 -24.67
C ASP A 12 2.28 -16.81 -24.81
N LYS A 13 1.19 -17.08 -25.56
CA LYS A 13 0.07 -16.17 -25.78
C LYS A 13 -0.66 -15.79 -24.49
N LYS A 14 -0.60 -16.63 -23.46
CA LYS A 14 -1.18 -16.35 -22.14
C LYS A 14 -0.32 -15.41 -21.30
N SER A 15 0.96 -15.26 -21.63
CA SER A 15 1.84 -14.39 -20.87
C SER A 15 1.45 -12.92 -21.04
N GLU A 16 1.49 -12.16 -19.95
CA GLU A 16 1.14 -10.72 -19.95
C GLU A 16 1.99 -9.89 -20.94
N SER A 17 3.20 -10.37 -21.21
CA SER A 17 4.15 -9.68 -22.09
C SER A 17 3.88 -9.88 -23.59
N PHE A 18 3.07 -10.90 -23.97
CA PHE A 18 2.86 -11.28 -25.38
C PHE A 18 2.30 -10.13 -26.22
N THR A 19 1.23 -9.50 -25.72
CA THR A 19 0.53 -8.41 -26.41
C THR A 19 1.29 -7.08 -26.33
N ASN A 20 2.16 -6.93 -25.32
CA ASN A 20 2.92 -5.71 -25.05
C ASN A 20 4.35 -5.76 -25.62
N GLY A 21 4.61 -6.63 -26.60
CA GLY A 21 5.89 -6.73 -27.28
C GLY A 21 7.06 -7.15 -26.38
N GLY A 22 6.76 -7.87 -25.30
CA GLY A 22 7.74 -8.38 -24.33
C GLY A 22 7.96 -7.45 -23.13
N ARG A 23 7.22 -6.34 -23.03
CA ARG A 23 7.31 -5.43 -21.87
C ARG A 23 6.53 -5.99 -20.69
N LEU A 24 7.15 -5.94 -19.51
CA LEU A 24 6.51 -6.30 -18.25
C LEU A 24 5.80 -5.07 -17.67
N LEU A 25 4.60 -5.27 -17.15
CA LEU A 25 3.86 -4.25 -16.43
C LEU A 25 4.15 -4.37 -14.94
N ASN A 26 4.49 -3.26 -14.29
CA ASN A 26 4.66 -3.24 -12.84
C ASN A 26 3.26 -3.25 -12.19
N PRO A 27 2.89 -4.30 -11.43
CA PRO A 27 1.55 -4.41 -10.84
C PRO A 27 1.25 -3.32 -9.79
N LYS A 28 2.28 -2.75 -9.18
CA LYS A 28 2.14 -1.70 -8.15
C LYS A 28 1.90 -0.32 -8.74
N SER A 29 2.54 -0.01 -9.87
CA SER A 29 2.50 1.33 -10.48
C SER A 29 1.70 1.42 -11.78
N GLY A 30 1.36 0.28 -12.39
CA GLY A 30 0.64 0.20 -13.66
C GLY A 30 1.42 0.70 -14.86
N ASN A 31 2.74 0.90 -14.73
CA ASN A 31 3.62 1.34 -15.83
C ASN A 31 4.73 0.31 -16.10
N TYR A 32 5.62 0.58 -17.06
CA TYR A 32 6.69 -0.35 -17.46
C TYR A 32 8.00 -0.17 -16.68
N PHE A 33 8.01 0.66 -15.64
CA PHE A 33 9.18 0.91 -14.81
C PHE A 33 9.08 0.15 -13.49
N PHE A 34 10.17 -0.50 -13.13
CA PHE A 34 10.31 -1.23 -11.88
C PHE A 34 11.36 -0.56 -11.02
N GLU A 35 11.04 -0.36 -9.75
CA GLU A 35 12.06 -0.13 -8.73
C GLU A 35 12.71 -1.46 -8.38
N THR A 36 13.94 -1.43 -7.88
CA THR A 36 14.67 -2.66 -7.53
C THR A 36 13.88 -3.54 -6.55
N GLY A 37 13.16 -2.93 -5.60
CA GLY A 37 12.32 -3.65 -4.64
C GLY A 37 10.98 -4.16 -5.19
N ASP A 38 10.58 -3.74 -6.39
CA ASP A 38 9.36 -4.23 -7.05
C ASP A 38 9.64 -5.45 -7.95
N LEU A 39 10.90 -5.83 -8.12
CA LEU A 39 11.29 -6.97 -8.97
C LEU A 39 11.25 -8.28 -8.19
N ASP A 40 10.74 -9.33 -8.82
CA ASP A 40 10.91 -10.70 -8.34
C ASP A 40 12.41 -11.04 -8.23
N PRO A 41 12.86 -11.75 -7.18
CA PRO A 41 14.26 -12.08 -6.98
C PRO A 41 14.90 -12.75 -8.21
N ASP A 42 14.21 -13.70 -8.83
CA ASP A 42 14.69 -14.41 -10.02
C ASP A 42 14.94 -13.45 -11.19
N VAL A 43 14.06 -12.47 -11.38
CA VAL A 43 14.19 -11.45 -12.43
C VAL A 43 15.36 -10.53 -12.12
N TYR A 44 15.50 -10.11 -10.86
CA TYR A 44 16.60 -9.26 -10.41
C TYR A 44 17.96 -9.90 -10.73
N PHE A 45 18.18 -11.15 -10.31
CA PHE A 45 19.44 -11.85 -10.57
C PHE A 45 19.69 -12.10 -12.06
N ALA A 46 18.64 -12.35 -12.85
CA ALA A 46 18.75 -12.55 -14.29
C ALA A 46 19.28 -11.31 -15.03
N ILE A 47 18.93 -10.11 -14.55
CA ILE A 47 19.28 -8.85 -15.21
C ILE A 47 20.46 -8.13 -14.56
N ASP A 48 20.85 -8.47 -13.33
CA ASP A 48 21.84 -7.72 -12.55
C ASP A 48 23.14 -7.48 -13.33
N ASN A 49 23.68 -8.55 -13.93
CA ASN A 49 24.93 -8.54 -14.68
C ASN A 49 24.79 -8.07 -16.15
N LEU A 50 23.58 -7.78 -16.62
CA LEU A 50 23.34 -7.39 -18.01
C LEU A 50 23.61 -5.90 -18.25
N LYS A 51 24.16 -5.59 -19.42
CA LYS A 51 24.18 -4.22 -19.95
C LYS A 51 22.87 -3.89 -20.63
N VAL A 52 22.57 -2.60 -20.72
CA VAL A 52 21.38 -2.13 -21.44
C VAL A 52 21.45 -2.59 -22.90
N GLY A 53 20.42 -3.32 -23.33
CA GLY A 53 20.28 -3.93 -24.65
C GLY A 53 20.53 -5.44 -24.66
N GLU A 54 21.21 -5.99 -23.66
CA GLU A 54 21.53 -7.42 -23.56
C GLU A 54 20.33 -8.27 -23.11
N ILE A 55 20.43 -9.57 -23.39
CA ILE A 55 19.44 -10.58 -23.07
C ILE A 55 20.05 -11.55 -22.05
N SER A 56 19.27 -11.94 -21.05
CA SER A 56 19.67 -12.89 -20.01
C SER A 56 19.85 -14.30 -20.57
N ASP A 57 20.55 -15.12 -19.80
CA ASP A 57 20.43 -16.58 -19.94
C ASP A 57 19.00 -17.05 -19.62
N PRO A 58 18.59 -18.24 -20.07
CA PRO A 58 17.29 -18.82 -19.73
C PRO A 58 17.13 -19.01 -18.22
N VAL A 59 16.08 -18.43 -17.66
CA VAL A 59 15.71 -18.58 -16.25
C VAL A 59 14.53 -19.51 -16.13
N THR A 60 14.63 -20.51 -15.26
CA THR A 60 13.50 -21.39 -14.97
C THR A 60 12.56 -20.67 -14.02
N SER A 61 11.29 -20.55 -14.39
CA SER A 61 10.22 -20.07 -13.52
C SER A 61 9.15 -21.14 -13.40
N SER A 62 8.42 -21.12 -12.29
CA SER A 62 7.34 -22.06 -12.01
C SER A 62 6.04 -21.29 -11.85
N GLU A 63 4.97 -21.76 -12.46
CA GLU A 63 3.62 -21.21 -12.23
C GLU A 63 2.97 -21.88 -11.02
N SER A 64 1.88 -21.31 -10.52
CA SER A 64 1.15 -21.82 -9.35
C SER A 64 0.59 -23.23 -9.53
N ASP A 65 0.47 -23.70 -10.77
CA ASP A 65 0.02 -25.06 -11.12
C ASP A 65 1.17 -26.09 -11.18
N GLY A 66 2.41 -25.67 -10.91
CA GLY A 66 3.59 -26.52 -10.93
C GLY A 66 4.23 -26.69 -12.33
N GLN A 67 3.68 -26.08 -13.37
CA GLN A 67 4.31 -26.07 -14.69
C GLN A 67 5.58 -25.22 -14.67
N LYS A 68 6.67 -25.79 -15.18
CA LYS A 68 7.96 -25.11 -15.33
C LYS A 68 8.05 -24.52 -16.73
N TYR A 69 8.45 -23.26 -16.82
CA TYR A 69 8.69 -22.57 -18.07
C TYR A 69 10.00 -21.81 -18.03
N PHE A 70 10.56 -21.54 -19.20
CA PHE A 70 11.78 -20.77 -19.34
C PHE A 70 11.43 -19.33 -19.71
N ARG A 71 12.08 -18.38 -19.04
CA ARG A 71 11.97 -16.95 -19.31
C ARG A 71 13.30 -16.42 -19.80
N LEU A 72 13.23 -15.47 -20.73
CA LEU A 72 14.36 -14.67 -21.18
C LEU A 72 14.01 -13.21 -20.93
N PHE A 73 14.95 -12.49 -20.34
CA PHE A 73 14.78 -11.08 -20.01
C PHE A 73 15.69 -10.23 -20.88
N LYS A 74 15.18 -9.10 -21.38
CA LYS A 74 16.00 -8.10 -22.07
C LYS A 74 16.01 -6.82 -21.26
N LEU A 75 17.20 -6.34 -20.89
CA LEU A 75 17.32 -5.08 -20.17
C LEU A 75 17.19 -3.91 -21.15
N THR A 76 16.06 -3.19 -21.12
CA THR A 76 15.80 -2.08 -22.05
C THR A 76 16.42 -0.76 -21.61
N SER A 77 16.46 -0.51 -20.30
CA SER A 77 17.07 0.67 -19.69
C SER A 77 17.33 0.41 -18.21
N ARG A 78 18.31 1.12 -17.63
CA ARG A 78 18.62 1.09 -16.21
C ARG A 78 19.07 2.48 -15.78
N SER A 79 18.54 2.98 -14.66
CA SER A 79 19.06 4.18 -14.01
C SER A 79 20.24 3.81 -13.11
N ALA A 80 21.27 4.65 -13.06
CA ALA A 80 22.40 4.43 -12.16
C ALA A 80 21.98 4.68 -10.70
N PRO A 81 22.50 3.91 -9.73
CA PRO A 81 22.29 4.20 -8.31
C PRO A 81 22.75 5.62 -7.98
N HIS A 82 21.87 6.41 -7.38
CA HIS A 82 22.16 7.78 -6.96
C HIS A 82 21.40 8.11 -5.68
N LYS A 83 21.86 9.13 -4.96
CA LYS A 83 21.07 9.70 -3.86
C LYS A 83 19.91 10.48 -4.47
N ALA A 84 18.71 10.27 -3.91
CA ALA A 84 17.50 10.94 -4.36
C ALA A 84 17.71 12.46 -4.40
N ASN A 85 17.38 13.08 -5.53
CA ASN A 85 17.57 14.51 -5.74
C ASN A 85 16.44 15.13 -6.55
N LEU A 86 16.21 16.42 -6.36
CA LEU A 86 15.11 17.13 -7.03
C LEU A 86 15.28 17.26 -8.54
N LYS A 87 16.48 17.04 -9.09
CA LYS A 87 16.72 17.14 -10.54
C LYS A 87 16.24 15.88 -11.27
N GLN A 88 16.44 14.71 -10.69
CA GLN A 88 16.12 13.41 -11.30
C GLN A 88 14.80 12.82 -10.77
N ASP A 89 14.47 13.07 -9.50
CA ASP A 89 13.39 12.39 -8.78
C ASP A 89 12.23 13.30 -8.40
N TYR A 90 12.11 14.49 -9.02
CA TYR A 90 11.10 15.49 -8.64
C TYR A 90 9.70 14.91 -8.50
N ALA A 91 9.23 14.15 -9.49
CA ALA A 91 7.88 13.58 -9.48
C ALA A 91 7.65 12.59 -8.32
N LYS A 92 8.66 11.77 -8.01
CA LYS A 92 8.59 10.81 -6.89
C LYS A 92 8.58 11.55 -5.55
N ILE A 93 9.50 12.49 -5.38
CA ILE A 93 9.60 13.31 -4.16
C ILE A 93 8.32 14.14 -3.96
N GLN A 94 7.77 14.73 -5.03
CA GLN A 94 6.52 15.47 -4.99
C GLN A 94 5.36 14.58 -4.52
N THR A 95 5.27 13.36 -5.05
CA THR A 95 4.21 12.40 -4.68
C THR A 95 4.33 12.02 -3.21
N ALA A 96 5.53 11.62 -2.76
CA ALA A 96 5.78 11.28 -1.35
C ALA A 96 5.47 12.45 -0.41
N ALA A 97 5.93 13.67 -0.74
CA ALA A 97 5.65 14.86 0.05
C ALA A 97 4.16 15.22 0.09
N LYS A 98 3.44 15.01 -1.02
CA LYS A 98 1.99 15.22 -1.09
C LYS A 98 1.24 14.24 -0.20
N GLU A 99 1.58 12.95 -0.24
CA GLU A 99 0.94 11.95 0.62
C GLU A 99 1.26 12.17 2.10
N LEU A 100 2.50 12.57 2.43
CA LEU A 100 2.86 12.96 3.79
C LEU A 100 1.98 14.11 4.30
N LYS A 101 1.86 15.20 3.52
CA LYS A 101 1.03 16.35 3.90
C LYS A 101 -0.45 16.01 4.02
N LYS A 102 -0.96 15.13 3.15
CA LYS A 102 -2.34 14.62 3.27
C LYS A 102 -2.53 13.88 4.59
N SER A 103 -1.61 12.98 4.94
CA SER A 103 -1.66 12.22 6.19
C SER A 103 -1.59 13.15 7.41
N GLU A 104 -0.68 14.12 7.42
CA GLU A 104 -0.57 15.12 8.48
C GLU A 104 -1.86 15.93 8.65
N LYS A 105 -2.42 16.41 7.54
CA LYS A 105 -3.66 17.19 7.56
C LYS A 105 -4.85 16.36 8.01
N PHE A 106 -4.93 15.12 7.54
CA PHE A 106 -5.96 14.16 7.95
C PHE A 106 -5.86 13.84 9.45
N ASN A 107 -4.66 13.56 9.96
CA ASN A 107 -4.45 13.27 11.38
C ASN A 107 -4.81 14.48 12.25
N SER A 108 -4.43 15.69 11.82
CA SER A 108 -4.78 16.92 12.53
C SER A 108 -6.29 17.15 12.56
N TRP A 109 -6.97 16.93 11.42
CA TRP A 109 -8.42 17.00 11.33
C TRP A 109 -9.08 15.94 12.23
N LEU A 110 -8.60 14.71 12.20
CA LEU A 110 -9.11 13.60 13.01
C LEU A 110 -9.05 13.95 14.51
N ILE A 111 -7.92 14.45 15.01
CA ILE A 111 -7.75 14.85 16.41
C ILE A 111 -8.72 15.98 16.81
N GLN A 112 -9.05 16.88 15.88
CA GLN A 112 -9.97 18.00 16.12
C GLN A 112 -11.45 17.57 16.11
N GLU A 113 -11.82 16.59 15.29
CA GLU A 113 -13.19 16.13 15.15
C GLU A 113 -13.56 15.01 16.13
N LEU A 114 -12.61 14.16 16.53
CA LEU A 114 -12.85 13.04 17.46
C LEU A 114 -13.60 13.44 18.75
N PRO A 115 -13.30 14.58 19.42
CA PRO A 115 -14.05 14.99 20.62
C PRO A 115 -15.49 15.41 20.34
N LYS A 116 -15.85 15.73 19.09
CA LYS A 116 -17.20 16.21 18.72
C LYS A 116 -18.16 15.08 18.41
N VAL A 117 -17.66 13.86 18.22
CA VAL A 117 -18.45 12.69 17.81
C VAL A 117 -18.54 11.70 18.96
N TYR A 118 -19.75 11.36 19.40
CA TYR A 118 -19.94 10.34 20.43
C TYR A 118 -19.26 9.03 20.03
N THR A 119 -18.36 8.53 20.89
CA THR A 119 -17.61 7.29 20.67
C THR A 119 -17.70 6.45 21.93
N ASP A 120 -18.19 5.22 21.77
CA ASP A 120 -18.29 4.22 22.83
C ASP A 120 -17.52 2.97 22.39
N ILE A 121 -16.62 2.48 23.24
CA ILE A 121 -15.72 1.37 22.93
C ILE A 121 -15.83 0.38 24.07
N ASP A 122 -16.18 -0.86 23.73
CA ASP A 122 -16.25 -1.97 24.68
C ASP A 122 -14.90 -2.20 25.37
N GLU A 123 -14.94 -2.42 26.68
CA GLU A 123 -13.76 -2.62 27.51
C GLU A 123 -13.03 -3.92 27.18
N ASP A 124 -13.75 -4.94 26.72
CA ASP A 124 -13.15 -6.20 26.27
C ASP A 124 -12.25 -5.96 25.04
N VAL A 125 -12.64 -5.03 24.16
CA VAL A 125 -11.87 -4.66 22.97
C VAL A 125 -10.64 -3.82 23.33
N LEU A 126 -10.73 -2.96 24.36
CA LEU A 126 -9.58 -2.19 24.86
C LEU A 126 -8.50 -3.10 25.46
N THR A 127 -8.91 -4.20 26.09
CA THR A 127 -7.99 -5.19 26.67
C THR A 127 -7.16 -5.90 25.61
N ILE A 128 -7.77 -6.19 24.46
CA ILE A 128 -7.11 -6.86 23.32
C ILE A 128 -6.31 -5.85 22.48
N CYS A 129 -6.77 -4.60 22.40
CA CYS A 129 -6.20 -3.54 21.57
C CYS A 129 -5.97 -2.24 22.37
N PRO A 130 -4.89 -2.15 23.17
CA PRO A 130 -4.60 -0.98 24.01
C PRO A 130 -4.46 0.34 23.22
N ASN A 131 -4.06 0.24 21.95
CA ASN A 131 -3.92 1.41 21.07
C ASN A 131 -5.23 2.15 20.79
N LEU A 132 -6.38 1.59 21.15
CA LEU A 132 -7.69 2.24 20.99
C LEU A 132 -8.05 3.17 22.15
N GLU A 133 -7.32 3.11 23.28
CA GLU A 133 -7.55 3.98 24.43
C GLU A 133 -7.49 5.47 24.07
N LYS A 134 -6.65 5.84 23.10
CA LYS A 134 -6.54 7.23 22.59
C LYS A 134 -7.83 7.78 21.97
N TYR A 135 -8.78 6.91 21.64
CA TYR A 135 -10.07 7.27 21.06
C TYR A 135 -11.23 7.16 22.07
N LYS A 136 -10.98 6.68 23.30
CA LYS A 136 -11.97 6.70 24.37
C LYS A 136 -12.18 8.15 24.80
N GLN A 137 -13.41 8.66 24.65
CA GLN A 137 -13.71 10.02 25.11
C GLN A 137 -13.58 10.07 26.64
N LYS A 138 -12.93 11.11 27.16
CA LYS A 138 -13.00 11.41 28.59
C LYS A 138 -14.40 11.92 28.88
N THR A 139 -15.21 11.10 29.55
CA THR A 139 -16.52 11.50 30.05
C THR A 139 -16.33 12.69 30.98
N THR A 140 -16.50 13.90 30.48
CA THR A 140 -16.58 15.08 31.34
C THR A 140 -17.99 15.06 31.89
N TYR A 141 -18.16 14.33 33.00
CA TYR A 141 -19.33 14.53 33.85
C TYR A 141 -19.22 15.95 34.40
N SER A 142 -19.73 16.94 33.66
CA SER A 142 -20.21 18.15 34.30
C SER A 142 -21.38 17.69 35.14
N LEU A 143 -21.13 17.50 36.44
CA LEU A 143 -22.13 17.34 37.48
C LEU A 143 -23.17 18.45 37.31
N ILE A 144 -24.24 18.17 36.54
CA ILE A 144 -25.50 18.87 36.67
C ILE A 144 -26.15 18.28 37.91
N LEU A 145 -25.64 18.68 39.08
CA LEU A 145 -26.41 18.67 40.31
C LEU A 145 -27.37 19.87 40.23
N LEU A 146 -28.52 19.66 39.59
CA LEU A 146 -29.69 20.51 39.77
C LEU A 146 -30.90 19.62 39.99
N PHE A 147 -30.97 19.04 41.18
CA PHE A 147 -32.24 18.64 41.79
C PHE A 147 -32.24 19.13 43.24
N GLU A 148 -32.29 20.46 43.41
CA GLU A 148 -32.89 21.03 44.61
C GLU A 148 -34.41 21.05 44.44
N SER A 149 -35.06 20.30 45.33
CA SER A 149 -36.43 20.44 45.82
C SER A 149 -37.49 21.04 44.88
N VAL A 150 -38.28 20.17 44.24
CA VAL A 150 -39.74 20.38 44.22
C VAL A 150 -40.45 19.04 44.37
N SER A 151 -41.19 18.95 45.48
CA SER A 151 -42.36 18.14 45.79
C SER A 151 -42.91 17.17 44.73
N GLN A 152 -43.15 15.93 45.19
CA GLN A 152 -44.16 14.96 44.72
C GLN A 152 -44.13 14.60 43.24
N PHE A 153 -43.66 13.41 42.90
CA PHE A 153 -44.42 12.43 42.10
C PHE A 153 -43.78 11.03 42.26
N SER A 154 -44.58 10.09 42.75
CA SER A 154 -44.28 8.65 42.80
C SER A 154 -44.03 8.11 41.38
N ILE A 155 -43.11 7.14 41.20
CA ILE A 155 -43.28 6.00 40.27
C ILE A 155 -42.25 4.88 40.57
N VAL A 156 -42.82 3.75 40.97
CA VAL A 156 -42.57 2.31 40.73
C VAL A 156 -41.17 1.83 40.28
N LEU A 157 -40.60 0.91 41.08
CA LEU A 157 -39.45 0.06 40.76
C LEU A 157 -39.93 -1.29 40.16
N TYR A 158 -39.21 -1.82 39.18
CA TYR A 158 -39.24 -3.24 38.81
C TYR A 158 -37.85 -3.85 38.98
N SER A 159 -37.79 -5.00 39.65
CA SER A 159 -36.62 -5.88 39.73
C SER A 159 -36.70 -6.98 38.67
N ALA A 160 -35.54 -7.43 38.21
CA ALA A 160 -35.28 -8.84 37.92
C ALA A 160 -34.18 -9.30 38.88
#